data_AF-A0A9D9TAQ5-F1
#
_entry.id   AF-A0A9D9TAQ5-F1
#
_cell.length_a   1.000
_cell.length_b   1.000
_cell.length_c   1.000
_cell.angle_alpha   90.00
_cell.angle_beta   90.00
_cell.angle_gamma   90.00
#
_symmetry.space_group_name_H-M   'P 1'
#
loop_
_entity.id
_entity.type
_entity.pdbx_description
1 polymer ?
#
loop_
_entity_poly.entity_id
_entity_poly.type
_entity_poly.pdbx_seq_one_letter_code
_entity_poly.pdbx_strand_id
1 'polypeptide(L)'
;MTHQINCEITLPSNYRPADALKFHARDVTGFSEIVRDTVIRKGLLFDGVPTLATIEIGKKKARCTLAFDAAVELDSRTCKALMRRLLGLVIDADSFEQAMQSHPELGPTIRAQTGLRLPMAATAFEALIWAVTGQQINLGVALQLRRRLIALTGLQHSS
;
A
#
# COMPACT_ATOMS: atom_id res chain seq x y z
N MET A 1 17.06 17.09 10.48
CA MET A 1 16.53 16.31 11.61
C MET A 1 15.35 15.53 11.08
N THR A 2 15.31 14.21 11.24
CA THR A 2 14.22 13.40 10.71
C THR A 2 13.01 13.50 11.65
N HIS A 3 11.93 14.09 11.18
CA HIS A 3 10.67 14.11 11.93
C HIS A 3 9.99 12.75 11.76
N GLN A 4 9.34 12.23 12.80
CA GLN A 4 8.69 10.93 12.73
C GLN A 4 7.30 10.91 13.35
N ILE A 5 6.41 10.13 12.74
CA ILE A 5 5.09 9.78 13.27
C ILE A 5 4.99 8.26 13.32
N ASN A 6 4.52 7.75 14.45
CA ASN A 6 4.25 6.33 14.63
C ASN A 6 2.75 6.10 14.75
N CYS A 7 2.26 5.05 14.12
CA CYS A 7 0.89 4.62 14.30
C CYS A 7 0.75 3.09 14.22
N GLU A 8 -0.35 2.58 14.77
CA GLU A 8 -0.69 1.16 14.78
C GLU A 8 -2.17 1.00 14.42
N ILE A 9 -2.48 -0.07 13.67
CA ILE A 9 -3.86 -0.49 13.39
C ILE A 9 -4.04 -1.98 13.70
N THR A 10 -5.23 -2.35 14.12
CA THR A 10 -5.65 -3.75 14.26
C THR A 10 -5.94 -4.34 12.89
N LEU A 11 -5.52 -5.58 12.69
CA LEU A 11 -5.81 -6.39 11.50
C LEU A 11 -6.97 -7.34 11.82
N PRO A 12 -7.91 -7.54 10.88
CA PRO A 12 -8.94 -8.58 10.98
C PRO A 12 -8.32 -9.97 11.20
N SER A 13 -9.04 -10.85 11.89
CA SER A 13 -8.55 -12.22 12.17
C SER A 13 -8.34 -13.05 10.91
N ASN A 14 -9.10 -12.76 9.84
CA ASN A 14 -8.97 -13.37 8.51
C ASN A 14 -8.02 -12.60 7.57
N TYR A 15 -7.29 -11.60 8.07
CA TYR A 15 -6.35 -10.85 7.23
C TYR A 15 -5.24 -11.76 6.71
N ARG A 16 -4.88 -11.58 5.44
CA ARG A 16 -3.88 -12.40 4.73
C ARG A 16 -2.63 -11.56 4.41
N PRO A 17 -1.63 -11.47 5.32
CA PRO A 17 -0.44 -10.65 5.12
C PRO A 17 0.31 -10.94 3.81
N ALA A 18 0.39 -12.22 3.43
CA ALA A 18 1.12 -12.65 2.24
C ALA A 18 0.59 -12.00 0.95
N ASP A 19 -0.72 -11.77 0.83
CA ASP A 19 -1.31 -11.15 -0.36
C ASP A 19 -0.97 -9.67 -0.45
N ALA A 20 -1.00 -8.95 0.68
CA ALA A 20 -0.57 -7.55 0.73
C ALA A 20 0.93 -7.43 0.41
N LEU A 21 1.77 -8.25 1.04
CA LEU A 21 3.21 -8.28 0.78
C LEU A 21 3.49 -8.56 -0.70
N LYS A 22 2.81 -9.55 -1.30
CA LYS A 22 2.93 -9.87 -2.73
C LYS A 22 2.51 -8.71 -3.63
N PHE A 23 1.46 -7.98 -3.29
CA PHE A 23 1.02 -6.81 -4.04
C PHE A 23 2.06 -5.68 -4.02
N HIS A 24 2.65 -5.41 -2.86
CA HIS A 24 3.68 -4.38 -2.69
C HIS A 24 5.04 -4.80 -3.27
N ALA A 25 5.30 -6.11 -3.38
CA ALA A 25 6.52 -6.66 -3.98
C ALA A 25 6.51 -6.74 -5.52
N ARG A 26 5.51 -6.15 -6.21
CA ARG A 26 5.38 -6.23 -7.68
C ARG A 26 6.54 -5.58 -8.43
N ASP A 27 7.17 -4.56 -7.85
CA ASP A 27 8.42 -3.99 -8.39
C ASP A 27 9.63 -4.72 -7.81
N VAL A 28 10.12 -5.73 -8.53
CA VAL A 28 11.28 -6.54 -8.10
C VAL A 28 12.58 -5.74 -7.98
N THR A 29 12.65 -4.55 -8.58
CA THR A 29 13.84 -3.69 -8.46
C THR A 29 13.85 -2.85 -7.19
N GLY A 30 12.72 -2.77 -6.49
CA GLY A 30 12.66 -2.11 -5.19
C GLY A 30 12.81 -0.59 -5.26
N PHE A 31 12.52 0.05 -6.40
CA PHE A 31 12.88 1.45 -6.61
C PHE A 31 12.03 2.42 -5.76
N SER A 32 10.71 2.21 -5.73
CA SER A 32 9.77 3.05 -4.97
C SER A 32 9.21 2.37 -3.73
N GLU A 33 9.28 1.05 -3.70
CA GLU A 33 8.71 0.21 -2.67
C GLU A 33 9.51 -1.09 -2.58
N ILE A 34 9.89 -1.48 -1.37
CA ILE A 34 10.67 -2.68 -1.08
C ILE A 34 9.90 -3.49 -0.05
N VAL A 35 9.78 -4.80 -0.30
CA VAL A 35 9.24 -5.75 0.68
C VAL A 35 10.35 -6.68 1.13
N ARG A 36 10.54 -6.79 2.45
CA ARG A 36 11.47 -7.75 3.08
C ARG A 36 10.75 -8.40 4.24
N ASP A 37 10.68 -9.72 4.25
CA ASP A 37 9.94 -10.50 5.24
C ASP A 37 8.48 -10.00 5.38
N THR A 38 8.14 -9.43 6.53
CA THR A 38 6.83 -8.84 6.83
C THR A 38 6.82 -7.32 6.82
N VAL A 39 7.88 -6.70 6.29
CA VAL A 39 8.08 -5.25 6.29
C VAL A 39 7.97 -4.69 4.87
N ILE A 40 7.14 -3.66 4.72
CA ILE A 40 7.02 -2.85 3.51
C ILE A 40 7.69 -1.51 3.78
N ARG A 41 8.64 -1.12 2.93
CA ARG A 41 9.24 0.22 2.91
C ARG A 41 8.81 0.91 1.63
N LYS A 42 8.12 2.05 1.71
CA LYS A 42 7.60 2.79 0.57
C LYS A 42 7.99 4.26 0.64
N GLY A 43 8.55 4.77 -0.45
CA GLY A 43 8.78 6.21 -0.64
C GLY A 43 7.48 6.92 -0.97
N LEU A 44 7.24 8.05 -0.32
CA LEU A 44 6.06 8.89 -0.43
C LEU A 44 6.45 10.37 -0.51
N LEU A 45 5.52 11.19 -0.95
CA LEU A 45 5.59 12.65 -0.84
C LEU A 45 4.36 13.14 -0.08
N PHE A 46 4.60 13.90 0.98
CA PHE A 46 3.57 14.65 1.70
C PHE A 46 3.87 16.14 1.56
N ASP A 47 2.98 16.89 0.92
CA ASP A 47 3.16 18.32 0.65
C ASP A 47 4.54 18.68 0.06
N GLY A 48 5.03 17.81 -0.84
CA GLY A 48 6.34 17.97 -1.48
C GLY A 48 7.54 17.47 -0.64
N VAL A 49 7.32 17.05 0.60
CA VAL A 49 8.37 16.53 1.49
C VAL A 49 8.58 15.03 1.27
N PRO A 50 9.80 14.59 0.89
CA PRO A 50 10.16 13.18 0.85
C PRO A 50 9.92 12.49 2.18
N THR A 51 9.22 11.37 2.12
CA THR A 51 8.79 10.61 3.30
C THR A 51 9.01 9.13 3.09
N LEU A 52 9.61 8.46 4.06
CA LEU A 52 9.70 7.01 4.10
C LEU A 52 8.61 6.44 5.01
N ALA A 53 7.70 5.64 4.44
CA ALA A 53 6.81 4.79 5.22
C ALA A 53 7.44 3.42 5.44
N THR A 54 7.55 2.99 6.69
CA THR A 54 7.97 1.63 7.07
C THR A 54 6.80 0.96 7.79
N ILE A 55 6.20 -0.03 7.16
CA ILE A 55 5.04 -0.78 7.68
C ILE A 55 5.49 -2.20 8.03
N GLU A 56 5.37 -2.57 9.29
CA GLU A 56 5.60 -3.93 9.77
C GLU A 56 4.25 -4.63 10.00
N ILE A 57 4.02 -5.75 9.31
CA ILE A 57 2.77 -6.53 9.39
C ILE A 57 2.97 -7.70 10.35
N GLY A 58 2.29 -7.64 11.50
CA GLY A 58 2.19 -8.74 12.45
C GLY A 58 0.94 -9.60 12.23
N LYS A 59 0.69 -10.55 13.14
CA LYS A 59 -0.47 -11.47 13.06
C LYS A 59 -1.83 -10.79 13.30
N LYS A 60 -1.88 -9.82 14.21
CA LYS A 60 -3.14 -9.14 14.63
C LYS A 60 -3.10 -7.62 14.47
N LYS A 61 -1.92 -7.08 14.18
CA LYS A 61 -1.68 -5.64 14.14
C LYS A 61 -0.63 -5.34 13.09
N ALA A 62 -0.73 -4.16 12.49
CA ALA A 62 0.34 -3.59 11.70
C ALA A 62 0.80 -2.29 12.37
N ARG A 63 2.11 -2.04 12.37
CA ARG A 63 2.73 -0.80 12.85
C ARG A 63 3.32 -0.05 11.67
N CYS A 64 3.28 1.28 11.72
CA CYS A 64 3.89 2.14 10.72
C CYS A 64 4.71 3.24 11.38
N THR A 65 5.88 3.50 10.83
CA THR A 65 6.67 4.70 11.06
C THR A 65 6.75 5.49 9.77
N LEU A 66 6.31 6.75 9.81
CA LEU A 66 6.54 7.74 8.77
C LEU A 66 7.73 8.60 9.18
N ALA A 67 8.78 8.63 8.37
CA ALA A 67 9.95 9.48 8.55
C ALA A 67 9.99 10.56 7.47
N PHE A 68 10.13 11.82 7.87
CA PHE A 68 10.10 12.99 6.99
C PHE A 68 11.44 13.72 7.00
N ASP A 69 11.88 14.18 5.83
CA ASP A 69 13.11 14.97 5.70
C ASP A 69 12.95 16.43 6.17
N ALA A 70 11.72 16.91 6.26
CA ALA A 70 11.35 18.22 6.79
C ALA A 70 10.11 18.12 7.68
N ALA A 71 9.81 19.17 8.44
CA ALA A 71 8.60 19.23 9.26
C ALA A 71 7.36 19.22 8.36
N VAL A 72 6.41 18.33 8.66
CA VAL A 72 5.10 18.24 8.02
C VAL A 72 4.05 18.16 9.11
N GLU A 73 2.96 18.91 8.97
CA GLU A 73 1.82 18.83 9.87
C GLU A 73 0.96 17.61 9.52
N LEU A 74 1.33 16.47 10.09
CA LEU A 74 0.56 15.24 9.99
C LEU A 74 0.28 14.69 11.37
N ASP A 75 -0.88 14.06 11.51
CA ASP A 75 -1.28 13.39 12.74
C ASP A 75 -1.27 11.87 12.59
N SER A 76 -1.38 11.19 13.73
CA SER A 76 -1.46 9.73 13.75
C SER A 76 -2.70 9.19 13.02
N ARG A 77 -3.78 9.98 12.89
CA ARG A 77 -5.00 9.58 12.16
C ARG A 77 -4.72 9.44 10.67
N THR A 78 -3.99 10.40 10.09
CA THR A 78 -3.60 10.37 8.68
C THR A 78 -2.65 9.20 8.39
N CYS A 79 -1.69 8.95 9.29
CA CYS A 79 -0.85 7.75 9.25
C CYS A 79 -1.70 6.46 9.24
N LYS A 80 -2.69 6.33 10.14
CA LYS A 80 -3.59 5.17 10.19
C LYS A 80 -4.43 5.04 8.92
N ALA A 81 -4.93 6.15 8.36
CA ALA A 81 -5.70 6.14 7.12
C ALA A 81 -4.85 5.65 5.93
N LEU A 82 -3.60 6.12 5.82
CA LEU A 82 -2.64 5.62 4.83
C LEU A 82 -2.39 4.12 5.02
N MET A 83 -2.15 3.65 6.25
CA MET A 83 -1.95 2.23 6.51
C MET A 83 -3.16 1.40 6.08
N ARG A 84 -4.38 1.82 6.44
CA ARG A 84 -5.60 1.12 6.04
C ARG A 84 -5.72 1.07 4.52
N ARG A 85 -5.35 2.13 3.82
CA ARG A 85 -5.38 2.20 2.36
C ARG A 85 -4.37 1.25 1.71
N LEU A 86 -3.10 1.31 2.12
CA LEU A 86 -2.04 0.46 1.59
C LEU A 86 -2.32 -1.01 1.90
N LEU A 87 -2.83 -1.33 3.09
CA LEU A 87 -3.14 -2.71 3.48
C LEU A 87 -4.50 -3.23 2.98
N GLY A 88 -5.27 -2.43 2.23
CA GLY A 88 -6.56 -2.83 1.64
C GLY A 88 -7.72 -2.96 2.64
N LEU A 89 -7.65 -2.24 3.76
CA LEU A 89 -8.59 -2.27 4.88
C LEU A 89 -9.65 -1.14 4.82
N VAL A 90 -9.74 -0.41 3.73
CA VAL A 90 -10.79 0.61 3.54
C VAL A 90 -12.03 0.08 2.84
N ILE A 91 -11.95 -1.11 2.26
CA ILE A 91 -13.10 -1.83 1.68
C ILE A 91 -13.59 -2.83 2.73
N ASP A 92 -14.90 -2.87 2.94
CA ASP A 92 -15.54 -3.87 3.78
C ASP A 92 -15.69 -5.20 3.01
N ALA A 93 -14.58 -5.92 2.94
CA ALA A 93 -14.53 -7.23 2.28
C ALA A 93 -15.42 -8.27 2.98
N ASP A 94 -15.55 -8.18 4.31
CA ASP A 94 -16.27 -9.19 5.09
C ASP A 94 -17.78 -9.13 4.79
N SER A 95 -18.36 -7.91 4.72
CA SER A 95 -19.75 -7.73 4.30
C SER A 95 -19.99 -8.15 2.84
N PHE A 96 -19.06 -7.84 1.94
CA PHE A 96 -19.14 -8.27 0.53
C PHE A 96 -19.12 -9.81 0.40
N GLU A 97 -18.20 -10.48 1.09
CA GLU A 97 -18.06 -11.93 1.09
C GLU A 97 -19.33 -12.60 1.63
N GLN A 98 -19.87 -12.10 2.74
CA GLN A 98 -21.12 -12.61 3.32
C GLN A 98 -22.31 -12.50 2.36
N ALA A 99 -22.43 -11.37 1.65
CA ALA A 99 -23.51 -11.13 0.72
C ALA A 99 -23.42 -12.00 -0.54
N MET A 100 -22.20 -12.28 -1.02
CA MET A 100 -21.97 -12.86 -2.34
C MET A 100 -21.50 -14.33 -2.32
N GLN A 101 -21.15 -14.89 -1.16
CA GLN A 101 -20.65 -16.27 -1.05
C GLN A 101 -21.61 -17.34 -1.59
N SER A 102 -22.93 -17.08 -1.60
CA SER A 102 -23.94 -18.01 -2.12
C SER A 102 -24.30 -17.78 -3.60
N HIS A 103 -23.66 -16.81 -4.26
CA HIS A 103 -23.93 -16.51 -5.66
C HIS A 103 -23.57 -17.73 -6.54
N PRO A 104 -24.42 -18.15 -7.50
CA PRO A 104 -24.19 -19.35 -8.31
C PRO A 104 -22.84 -19.35 -9.04
N GLU A 105 -22.50 -18.23 -9.69
CA GLU A 105 -21.26 -18.11 -10.48
C GLU A 105 -20.05 -17.63 -9.66
N LEU A 106 -20.21 -16.62 -8.81
CA LEU A 106 -19.12 -15.97 -8.08
C LEU A 106 -18.79 -16.64 -6.75
N GLY A 107 -19.75 -17.33 -6.13
CA GLY A 107 -19.62 -17.94 -4.80
C GLY A 107 -18.42 -18.89 -4.66
N PRO A 108 -18.16 -19.81 -5.60
CA PRO A 108 -16.98 -20.67 -5.56
C PRO A 108 -15.66 -19.89 -5.46
N THR A 109 -15.50 -18.84 -6.27
CA THR A 109 -14.29 -18.00 -6.27
C THR A 109 -14.17 -17.19 -4.99
N ILE A 110 -15.26 -16.61 -4.50
CA ILE A 110 -15.28 -15.81 -3.27
C ILE A 110 -14.89 -16.66 -2.07
N ARG A 111 -15.45 -17.88 -1.93
CA ARG A 111 -15.08 -18.82 -0.85
C ARG A 111 -13.63 -19.28 -0.96
N ALA A 112 -13.12 -19.47 -2.17
CA ALA A 112 -11.71 -19.83 -2.39
C ALA A 112 -10.75 -18.67 -2.06
N GLN A 113 -11.23 -17.43 -2.03
CA GLN A 113 -10.44 -16.22 -1.78
C GLN A 113 -10.88 -15.45 -0.53
N THR A 114 -11.58 -16.08 0.41
CA THR A 114 -12.01 -15.44 1.67
C THR A 114 -10.85 -14.71 2.37
N GLY A 115 -11.16 -13.52 2.88
CA GLY A 115 -10.20 -12.63 3.55
C GLY A 115 -9.26 -11.87 2.61
N LEU A 116 -9.38 -12.03 1.29
CA LEU A 116 -8.59 -11.29 0.31
C LEU A 116 -8.92 -9.80 0.42
N ARG A 117 -7.88 -8.97 0.59
CA ARG A 117 -8.01 -7.51 0.61
C ARG A 117 -7.46 -6.93 -0.68
N LEU A 118 -7.87 -5.69 -0.98
CA LEU A 118 -7.41 -4.94 -2.15
C LEU A 118 -6.51 -3.78 -1.71
N PRO A 119 -5.20 -3.99 -1.54
CA PRO A 119 -4.22 -2.91 -1.40
C PRO A 119 -4.42 -1.82 -2.46
N MET A 120 -4.35 -0.57 -2.03
CA MET A 120 -4.53 0.58 -2.92
C MET A 120 -3.27 1.46 -2.95
N ALA A 121 -3.15 2.31 -3.97
CA ALA A 121 -2.08 3.32 -4.04
C ALA A 121 -2.14 4.26 -2.82
N ALA A 122 -1.04 4.90 -2.44
CA ALA A 122 -0.99 5.75 -1.24
C ALA A 122 -1.90 6.97 -1.33
N THR A 123 -1.99 7.57 -2.52
CA THR A 123 -2.80 8.77 -2.79
C THR A 123 -3.70 8.58 -4.01
N ALA A 124 -4.70 9.45 -4.15
CA ALA A 124 -5.52 9.49 -5.36
C ALA A 124 -4.70 9.90 -6.60
N PHE A 125 -3.73 10.81 -6.43
CA PHE A 125 -2.81 11.20 -7.49
C PHE A 125 -1.96 10.01 -7.96
N GLU A 126 -1.34 9.24 -7.04
CA GLU A 126 -0.59 8.02 -7.41
C GLU A 126 -1.50 7.02 -8.14
N ALA A 127 -2.74 6.83 -7.68
CA ALA A 127 -3.71 5.96 -8.34
C ALA A 127 -4.04 6.42 -9.77
N LEU A 128 -4.22 7.73 -9.98
CA LEU A 128 -4.50 8.31 -11.30
C LEU A 128 -3.31 8.13 -12.26
N ILE A 129 -2.08 8.38 -11.78
CA ILE A 129 -0.88 8.14 -12.58
C ILE A 129 -0.81 6.68 -13.02
N TRP A 130 -1.08 5.73 -12.11
CA TRP A 130 -1.20 4.31 -12.47
C TRP A 130 -2.28 4.05 -13.54
N ALA A 131 -3.47 4.62 -13.36
CA ALA A 131 -4.60 4.41 -14.26
C ALA A 131 -4.36 4.95 -15.67
N VAL A 132 -3.61 6.05 -15.81
CA VAL A 132 -3.27 6.66 -17.11
C VAL A 132 -2.06 5.94 -17.74
N THR A 133 -1.00 5.73 -16.97
CA THR A 133 0.26 5.18 -17.50
C THR A 133 0.20 3.68 -17.79
N GLY A 134 -0.75 2.96 -17.18
CA GLY A 134 -0.94 1.52 -17.38
C GLY A 134 -1.81 1.13 -18.56
N GLN A 135 -2.33 2.08 -19.34
CA GLN A 135 -3.29 1.79 -20.41
C GLN A 135 -2.60 1.14 -21.63
N GLN A 136 -3.27 0.16 -22.23
CA GLN A 136 -2.83 -0.56 -23.44
C GLN A 136 -1.44 -1.22 -23.36
N ILE A 137 -0.92 -1.44 -22.14
CA ILE A 137 0.39 -2.07 -21.91
C ILE A 137 0.29 -3.16 -20.85
N ASN A 138 1.30 -4.03 -20.80
CA ASN A 138 1.40 -5.04 -19.74
C ASN A 138 1.99 -4.46 -18.44
N LEU A 139 1.83 -5.20 -17.35
CA LEU A 139 2.30 -4.79 -16.01
C LEU A 139 3.81 -4.51 -15.96
N GLY A 140 4.63 -5.30 -16.67
CA GLY A 140 6.08 -5.12 -16.68
C GLY A 140 6.51 -3.78 -17.29
N VAL A 141 5.86 -3.37 -18.39
CA VAL A 141 6.08 -2.06 -19.02
C VAL A 141 5.56 -0.94 -18.12
N ALA A 142 4.39 -1.10 -17.49
CA ALA A 142 3.85 -0.11 -16.56
C ALA A 142 4.79 0.14 -15.36
N LEU A 143 5.37 -0.92 -14.80
CA LEU A 143 6.38 -0.83 -13.74
C LEU A 143 7.67 -0.15 -14.21
N GLN A 144 8.12 -0.38 -15.45
CA GLN A 144 9.26 0.35 -16.04
C GLN A 144 8.97 1.85 -16.17
N LEU A 145 7.80 2.20 -16.72
CA LEU A 145 7.41 3.59 -16.90
C LEU A 145 7.29 4.33 -15.57
N ARG A 146 6.64 3.72 -14.57
CA ARG A 146 6.57 4.28 -13.22
C ARG A 146 7.96 4.59 -12.65
N ARG A 147 8.91 3.66 -12.77
CA ARG A 147 10.29 3.87 -12.27
C ARG A 147 10.96 5.06 -12.94
N ARG A 148 10.86 5.17 -14.27
CA ARG A 148 11.41 6.30 -15.02
C ARG A 148 10.77 7.62 -14.59
N LEU A 149 9.45 7.67 -14.43
CA LEU A 149 8.75 8.87 -13.98
C LEU A 149 9.20 9.30 -12.58
N ILE A 150 9.32 8.36 -11.64
CA ILE A 150 9.81 8.66 -10.28
C ILE A 150 11.27 9.14 -10.35
N ALA A 151 12.14 8.48 -11.12
CA ALA A 151 13.54 8.90 -11.25
C ALA A 151 13.67 10.33 -11.81
N LEU A 152 12.80 10.72 -12.75
CA LEU A 152 12.79 12.05 -13.36
C LEU A 152 12.35 13.16 -12.40
N THR A 153 11.65 12.87 -11.30
CA THR A 153 11.31 13.90 -10.31
C THR A 153 12.54 14.34 -9.50
N GLY A 154 13.55 13.46 -9.38
CA GLY A 154 14.74 13.71 -8.56
C GLY A 154 14.47 13.79 -7.06
N LEU A 155 13.25 13.44 -6.60
CA LEU A 155 12.87 13.50 -5.20
C LEU A 155 13.13 12.15 -4.52
N GLN A 156 14.04 12.15 -3.54
CA GLN A 156 14.42 10.96 -2.77
C GLN A 156 14.46 11.31 -1.29
N HIS A 157 13.98 10.40 -0.44
CA HIS A 157 14.14 10.51 1.00
C HIS A 157 15.62 10.31 1.37
N SER A 158 16.14 11.03 2.37
CA SER A 158 17.56 11.05 2.74
C SER A 158 18.18 9.71 3.21
N SER A 159 17.38 8.64 3.35
CA SER A 159 17.77 7.32 3.86
C SER A 159 18.30 6.36 2.79
#